data_AF-A0AAX4JWB2-F1
#
_entry.id   AF-A0AAX4JWB2-F1
#
_cell.length_a   1.000
_cell.length_b   1.000
_cell.length_c   1.000
_cell.angle_alpha   90.00
_cell.angle_beta   90.00
_cell.angle_gamma   90.00
#
_symmetry.space_group_name_H-M   'P 1'
#
loop_
_entity.id
_entity.type
_entity.pdbx_description
1 polymer ?
#
loop_
_entity_poly.entity_id
_entity_poly.type
_entity_poly.pdbx_seq_one_letter_code
_entity_poly.pdbx_strand_id
1 'polypeptide(L)'
;MSKIALILGTGANIGKATAVKFRNAGYKVATVSRTPDNTKSDNALHLTADFADPTSIEPIFDQVQAYWGNAPNVVIYNAAATVKTADRAIEASITDFTRSLNVNTVSPYTAAGIAQSRDNTVTFIYTGNALNTILAPSLTLLGVGKTASAKWITEAAKDEKLRPSKFYYADQRRLDGSPCYTGLNGEAHADLFLKLAEQKEQGEPIIIFRA
;
A
#
# COMPACT_ATOMS: atom_id res chain seq x y z
N MET A 1 16.63 12.38 12.37
CA MET A 1 16.38 11.18 11.54
C MET A 1 15.81 11.61 10.20
N SER A 2 16.23 11.00 9.09
CA SER A 2 15.68 11.32 7.77
C SER A 2 14.29 10.70 7.59
N LYS A 3 13.33 11.48 7.08
CA LYS A 3 12.01 10.98 6.69
C LYS A 3 12.15 10.09 5.44
N ILE A 4 11.76 8.82 5.51
CA ILE A 4 11.92 7.85 4.43
C ILE A 4 10.56 7.22 4.12
N ALA A 5 10.12 7.36 2.87
CA ALA A 5 8.91 6.73 2.37
C ALA A 5 9.26 5.57 1.43
N LEU A 6 8.71 4.39 1.71
CA LEU A 6 8.79 3.22 0.83
C LEU A 6 7.44 3.01 0.14
N ILE A 7 7.42 3.07 -1.18
CA ILE A 7 6.23 2.93 -2.02
C ILE A 7 6.30 1.58 -2.75
N LEU A 8 5.55 0.61 -2.24
CA LEU A 8 5.43 -0.74 -2.80
C LEU A 8 4.34 -0.74 -3.88
N GLY A 9 4.76 -0.68 -5.15
CA GLY A 9 3.89 -0.64 -6.32
C GLY A 9 3.82 0.76 -6.93
N THR A 10 4.82 1.14 -7.71
CA THR A 10 4.89 2.48 -8.34
C THR A 10 4.35 2.46 -9.77
N GLY A 11 3.03 2.34 -9.92
CA GLY A 11 2.36 2.47 -11.23
C GLY A 11 2.27 3.93 -11.69
N ALA A 12 1.91 4.14 -12.97
CA ALA A 12 1.91 5.46 -13.62
C ALA A 12 0.92 6.49 -13.01
N ASN A 13 -0.05 6.06 -12.20
CA ASN A 13 -1.04 6.91 -11.55
C ASN A 13 -0.68 7.15 -10.06
N ILE A 14 -1.41 6.56 -9.11
CA ILE A 14 -1.28 6.78 -7.66
C ILE A 14 0.17 6.67 -7.16
N GLY A 15 0.87 5.61 -7.54
CA GLY A 15 2.26 5.39 -7.10
C GLY A 15 3.21 6.51 -7.53
N LYS A 16 3.15 6.95 -8.80
CA LYS A 16 3.96 8.05 -9.32
C LYS A 16 3.62 9.38 -8.65
N ALA A 17 2.33 9.72 -8.53
CA ALA A 17 1.88 10.94 -7.85
C ALA A 17 2.36 10.97 -6.38
N THR A 18 2.22 9.85 -5.68
CA THR A 18 2.69 9.69 -4.29
C THR A 18 4.20 9.91 -4.19
N ALA A 19 4.99 9.30 -5.09
CA ALA A 19 6.45 9.47 -5.08
C ALA A 19 6.86 10.94 -5.30
N VAL A 20 6.21 11.65 -6.21
CA VAL A 20 6.43 13.07 -6.44
C VAL A 20 6.07 13.89 -5.20
N LYS A 21 4.87 13.67 -4.64
CA LYS A 21 4.37 14.40 -3.47
C LYS A 21 5.29 14.25 -2.26
N PHE A 22 5.71 13.03 -1.94
CA PHE A 22 6.58 12.77 -0.79
C PHE A 22 7.98 13.36 -0.97
N ARG A 23 8.58 13.28 -2.18
CA ARG A 23 9.87 13.96 -2.45
C ARG A 23 9.77 15.46 -2.27
N ASN A 24 8.70 16.08 -2.77
CA ASN A 24 8.46 17.52 -2.62
C ASN A 24 8.25 17.92 -1.16
N ALA A 25 7.75 17.01 -0.32
CA ALA A 25 7.63 17.18 1.13
C ALA A 25 8.93 16.89 1.90
N GLY A 26 10.05 16.66 1.20
CA GLY A 26 11.37 16.45 1.81
C GLY A 26 11.65 15.01 2.27
N TYR A 27 10.84 14.03 1.87
CA TYR A 27 11.14 12.63 2.11
C TYR A 27 12.20 12.13 1.14
N LYS A 28 13.04 11.22 1.62
CA LYS A 28 13.75 10.27 0.77
C LYS A 28 12.77 9.19 0.34
N VAL A 29 12.66 8.90 -0.96
CA VAL A 29 11.61 8.03 -1.48
C VAL A 29 12.20 6.81 -2.18
N ALA A 30 11.93 5.63 -1.61
CA ALA A 30 12.16 4.36 -2.27
C ALA A 30 10.88 3.94 -3.00
N THR A 31 11.02 3.59 -4.27
CA THR A 31 9.93 3.07 -5.11
C THR A 31 10.23 1.63 -5.48
N VAL A 32 9.19 0.80 -5.50
CA VAL A 32 9.32 -0.60 -5.92
C VAL A 32 8.26 -0.93 -6.94
N SER A 33 8.67 -1.59 -8.02
CA SER A 33 7.75 -2.11 -9.03
C SER A 33 8.35 -3.32 -9.75
N ARG A 34 7.57 -3.97 -10.61
CA ARG A 34 8.09 -5.05 -11.48
C ARG A 34 8.87 -4.52 -12.67
N THR A 35 8.58 -3.29 -13.08
CA THR A 35 9.27 -2.65 -14.21
C THR A 35 10.57 -2.06 -13.69
N PRO A 36 11.73 -2.46 -14.23
CA PRO A 36 13.00 -1.87 -13.84
C PRO A 36 13.06 -0.37 -14.15
N ASP A 37 13.76 0.36 -13.29
CA ASP A 37 14.10 1.77 -13.46
C ASP A 37 15.48 2.01 -12.81
N ASN A 38 16.27 2.89 -13.41
CA ASN A 38 17.63 3.22 -12.97
C ASN A 38 17.65 4.42 -11.99
N THR A 39 16.49 4.87 -11.50
CA THR A 39 16.40 5.97 -10.54
C THR A 39 17.22 5.68 -9.29
N LYS A 40 18.32 6.43 -9.12
CA LYS A 40 19.15 6.44 -7.92
C LYS A 40 19.77 7.82 -7.73
N SER A 41 19.55 8.43 -6.58
CA SER A 41 20.07 9.74 -6.18
C SER A 41 20.03 9.86 -4.64
N ASP A 42 20.48 10.99 -4.11
CA ASP A 42 20.54 11.22 -2.65
C ASP A 42 19.17 11.06 -1.95
N ASN A 43 18.08 11.39 -2.63
CA ASN A 43 16.72 11.34 -2.09
C ASN A 43 15.76 10.40 -2.85
N ALA A 44 16.24 9.61 -3.81
CA ALA A 44 15.40 8.65 -4.53
C ALA A 44 16.15 7.33 -4.81
N LEU A 45 15.42 6.22 -4.67
CA LEU A 45 15.90 4.88 -4.98
C LEU A 45 14.77 4.10 -5.65
N HIS A 46 15.07 3.38 -6.73
CA HIS A 46 14.16 2.37 -7.29
C HIS A 46 14.69 0.97 -7.07
N LEU A 47 13.80 0.05 -6.69
CA LEU A 47 14.08 -1.38 -6.55
C LEU A 47 13.06 -2.20 -7.36
N THR A 48 13.47 -3.38 -7.80
CA THR A 48 12.61 -4.26 -8.60
C THR A 48 12.22 -5.51 -7.80
N ALA A 49 10.93 -5.83 -7.74
CA ALA A 49 10.40 -7.02 -7.08
C ALA A 49 9.00 -7.42 -7.60
N ASP A 50 8.64 -8.71 -7.48
CA ASP A 50 7.26 -9.19 -7.67
C ASP A 50 6.67 -9.62 -6.32
N PHE A 51 5.67 -8.90 -5.86
CA PHE A 51 4.98 -9.18 -4.60
C PHE A 51 4.03 -10.38 -4.65
N ALA A 52 3.99 -11.11 -5.77
CA ALA A 52 3.45 -12.47 -5.79
C ALA A 52 4.32 -13.44 -4.98
N ASP A 53 5.58 -13.09 -4.72
CA ASP A 53 6.47 -13.74 -3.78
C ASP A 53 6.63 -12.87 -2.51
N PRO A 54 5.98 -13.23 -1.39
CA PRO A 54 6.09 -12.47 -0.15
C PRO A 54 7.50 -12.45 0.46
N THR A 55 8.38 -13.39 0.08
CA THR A 55 9.77 -13.41 0.57
C THR A 55 10.61 -12.27 0.00
N SER A 56 10.14 -11.64 -1.10
CA SER A 56 10.79 -10.47 -1.69
C SER A 56 10.69 -9.20 -0.82
N ILE A 57 9.82 -9.18 0.19
CA ILE A 57 9.56 -7.97 0.98
C ILE A 57 10.74 -7.61 1.88
N GLU A 58 11.30 -8.56 2.63
CA GLU A 58 12.39 -8.27 3.57
C GLU A 58 13.66 -7.70 2.89
N PRO A 59 14.14 -8.27 1.76
CA PRO A 59 15.28 -7.71 1.03
C PRO A 59 15.07 -6.26 0.55
N ILE A 60 13.84 -5.81 0.35
CA ILE A 60 13.54 -4.42 -0.01
C ILE A 60 13.84 -3.49 1.17
N PHE A 61 13.40 -3.85 2.37
CA PHE A 61 13.68 -3.06 3.57
C PHE A 61 15.17 -3.02 3.86
N ASP A 62 15.88 -4.14 3.68
CA ASP A 62 17.34 -4.20 3.83
C ASP A 62 18.05 -3.23 2.90
N GLN A 63 17.68 -3.22 1.62
CA GLN A 63 18.29 -2.33 0.63
C GLN A 63 18.00 -0.85 0.93
N VAL A 64 16.78 -0.51 1.33
CA VAL A 64 16.41 0.87 1.70
C VAL A 64 17.19 1.32 2.94
N GLN A 65 17.26 0.46 3.96
CA GLN A 65 17.96 0.77 5.20
C GLN A 65 19.47 0.86 4.99
N ALA A 66 20.07 -0.02 4.19
CA ALA A 66 21.47 0.06 3.82
C ALA A 66 21.79 1.35 3.04
N TYR A 67 20.87 1.79 2.17
CA TYR A 67 21.08 2.97 1.33
C TYR A 67 21.04 4.29 2.11
N TRP A 68 20.18 4.42 3.13
CA TRP A 68 20.01 5.68 3.87
C TRP A 68 20.31 5.60 5.38
N GLY A 69 20.78 4.45 5.85
CA GLY A 69 21.14 4.19 7.25
C GLY A 69 19.96 4.10 8.21
N ASN A 70 18.72 4.18 7.74
CA ASN A 70 17.51 4.15 8.57
C ASN A 70 16.38 3.40 7.84
N ALA A 71 15.49 2.76 8.61
CA ALA A 71 14.30 2.13 8.09
C ALA A 71 13.27 3.15 7.56
N PRO A 72 12.37 2.77 6.64
CA PRO A 72 11.26 3.62 6.22
C PRO A 72 10.29 3.87 7.36
N ASN A 73 10.02 5.15 7.66
CA ASN A 73 9.02 5.56 8.65
C ASN A 73 7.63 5.81 8.03
N VAL A 74 7.53 5.70 6.70
CA VAL A 74 6.26 5.62 5.98
C VAL A 74 6.35 4.49 4.96
N VAL A 75 5.36 3.59 4.97
CA VAL A 75 5.25 2.51 3.98
C VAL A 75 3.89 2.62 3.30
N ILE A 76 3.88 2.83 1.99
CA ILE A 76 2.67 2.84 1.17
C ILE A 76 2.62 1.58 0.32
N TYR A 77 1.65 0.72 0.59
CA TYR A 77 1.36 -0.44 -0.24
C TYR A 77 0.29 -0.11 -1.27
N ASN A 78 0.71 0.14 -2.51
CA ASN A 78 -0.17 0.48 -3.63
C ASN A 78 -0.34 -0.66 -4.65
N ALA A 79 0.55 -1.65 -4.64
CA ALA A 79 0.43 -2.79 -5.55
C ALA A 79 -0.89 -3.55 -5.37
N ALA A 80 -1.41 -4.06 -6.48
CA ALA A 80 -2.59 -4.91 -6.48
C ALA A 80 -2.52 -5.94 -7.61
N ALA A 81 -3.05 -7.13 -7.35
CA ALA A 81 -3.34 -8.11 -8.38
C ALA A 81 -4.83 -8.08 -8.68
N THR A 82 -5.18 -7.89 -9.95
CA THR A 82 -6.57 -7.91 -10.43
C THR A 82 -6.73 -9.07 -11.39
N VAL A 83 -7.29 -10.18 -10.88
CA VAL A 83 -7.70 -11.31 -11.70
C VAL A 83 -9.21 -11.23 -11.88
N LYS A 84 -9.67 -11.19 -13.12
CA LYS A 84 -11.11 -11.23 -13.42
C LYS A 84 -11.61 -12.66 -13.32
N THR A 85 -12.63 -12.88 -12.52
CA THR A 85 -13.45 -14.09 -12.57
C THR A 85 -14.54 -13.87 -13.62
N ALA A 86 -14.74 -14.82 -14.54
CA ALA A 86 -15.71 -14.70 -15.62
C ALA A 86 -17.15 -14.75 -15.05
N ASP A 87 -17.69 -13.61 -14.61
CA ASP A 87 -19.01 -13.38 -14.02
C ASP A 87 -19.47 -14.31 -12.86
N ARG A 88 -18.67 -15.31 -12.48
CA ARG A 88 -18.93 -16.29 -11.43
C ARG A 88 -17.80 -16.29 -10.42
N ALA A 89 -18.16 -16.01 -9.16
CA ALA A 89 -17.21 -15.74 -8.08
C ALA A 89 -16.23 -16.89 -7.77
N ILE A 90 -16.59 -18.13 -8.12
CA ILE A 90 -15.88 -19.36 -7.74
C ILE A 90 -15.09 -20.00 -8.89
N GLU A 91 -14.84 -19.26 -9.98
CA GLU A 91 -14.19 -19.81 -11.19
C GLU A 91 -12.70 -19.54 -11.32
N ALA A 92 -12.08 -18.87 -10.34
CA ALA A 92 -10.65 -18.64 -10.39
C ALA A 92 -9.85 -19.95 -10.20
N SER A 93 -8.74 -20.06 -10.92
CA SER A 93 -7.77 -21.13 -10.66
C SER A 93 -7.13 -20.96 -9.27
N ILE A 94 -6.69 -22.06 -8.65
CA ILE A 94 -5.95 -21.99 -7.37
C ILE A 94 -4.67 -21.16 -7.51
N THR A 95 -4.00 -21.25 -8.65
CA THR A 95 -2.82 -20.45 -8.98
C THR A 95 -3.12 -18.95 -8.94
N ASP A 96 -4.20 -18.51 -9.61
CA ASP A 96 -4.61 -17.12 -9.63
C ASP A 96 -5.08 -16.63 -8.26
N PHE A 97 -5.81 -17.48 -7.53
CA PHE A 97 -6.25 -17.18 -6.18
C PHE A 97 -5.06 -16.95 -5.26
N THR A 98 -4.09 -17.86 -5.28
CA THR A 98 -2.88 -17.79 -4.46
C THR A 98 -2.04 -16.56 -4.82
N ARG A 99 -1.83 -16.31 -6.12
CA ARG A 99 -1.14 -15.12 -6.61
C ARG A 99 -1.84 -13.84 -6.15
N SER A 100 -3.17 -13.78 -6.28
CA SER A 100 -3.97 -12.63 -5.84
C SER A 100 -3.84 -12.41 -4.34
N LEU A 101 -3.92 -13.47 -3.54
CA LEU A 101 -3.82 -13.40 -2.09
C LEU A 101 -2.41 -12.96 -1.64
N ASN A 102 -1.37 -13.45 -2.29
CA ASN A 102 0.01 -13.03 -2.01
C ASN A 102 0.18 -11.53 -2.25
N VAL A 103 -0.20 -11.04 -3.43
CA VAL A 103 -0.04 -9.62 -3.78
C VAL A 103 -0.96 -8.74 -2.94
N ASN A 104 -2.21 -9.13 -2.68
CA ASN A 104 -3.18 -8.23 -2.07
C ASN A 104 -3.22 -8.31 -0.53
N THR A 105 -2.69 -9.37 0.10
CA THR A 105 -2.82 -9.63 1.54
C THR A 105 -1.53 -10.10 2.22
N VAL A 106 -0.87 -11.15 1.73
CA VAL A 106 0.31 -11.69 2.43
C VAL A 106 1.47 -10.70 2.39
N SER A 107 1.86 -10.24 1.21
CA SER A 107 2.92 -9.25 1.02
C SER A 107 2.71 -7.93 1.79
N PRO A 108 1.51 -7.29 1.79
CA PRO A 108 1.30 -6.10 2.60
C PRO A 108 1.28 -6.38 4.11
N TYR A 109 0.78 -7.54 4.56
CA TYR A 109 0.84 -7.93 5.97
C TYR A 109 2.30 -8.13 6.42
N THR A 110 3.10 -8.83 5.61
CA THR A 110 4.55 -8.99 5.84
C THR A 110 5.26 -7.64 5.87
N ALA A 111 4.96 -6.75 4.93
CA ALA A 111 5.55 -5.40 4.89
C ALA A 111 5.20 -4.60 6.15
N ALA A 112 3.96 -4.67 6.64
CA ALA A 112 3.55 -4.00 7.86
C ALA A 112 4.29 -4.51 9.11
N GLY A 113 4.46 -5.83 9.24
CA GLY A 113 5.20 -6.43 10.35
C GLY A 113 6.68 -6.07 10.34
N ILE A 114 7.34 -6.12 9.18
CA ILE A 114 8.76 -5.72 9.03
C ILE A 114 8.94 -4.22 9.28
N ALA A 115 8.02 -3.39 8.78
CA ALA A 115 8.07 -1.96 9.00
C ALA A 115 7.99 -1.63 10.50
N GLN A 116 7.03 -2.22 11.21
CA GLN A 116 6.83 -1.98 12.63
C GLN A 116 7.99 -2.49 13.49
N SER A 117 8.60 -3.62 13.12
CA SER A 117 9.73 -4.18 13.88
C SER A 117 11.02 -3.36 13.71
N ARG A 118 11.19 -2.69 12.57
CA ARG A 118 12.36 -1.86 12.27
C ARG A 118 12.18 -0.40 12.70
N ASP A 119 10.96 0.10 12.69
CA ASP A 119 10.59 1.44 13.17
C ASP A 119 9.19 1.42 13.78
N ASN A 120 9.11 1.48 15.11
CA ASN A 120 7.84 1.46 15.83
C ASN A 120 7.02 2.76 15.70
N THR A 121 7.52 3.76 14.96
CA THR A 121 6.81 5.00 14.61
C THR A 121 6.20 4.98 13.20
N VAL A 122 6.32 3.86 12.49
CA VAL A 122 5.92 3.78 11.08
C VAL A 122 4.45 4.12 10.84
N THR A 123 4.19 4.84 9.76
CA THR A 123 2.85 4.94 9.18
C THR A 123 2.72 3.99 7.99
N PHE A 124 1.91 2.95 8.13
CA PHE A 124 1.57 2.02 7.05
C PHE A 124 0.25 2.41 6.40
N ILE A 125 0.26 2.59 5.08
CA ILE A 125 -0.91 3.00 4.29
C ILE A 125 -1.12 2.00 3.17
N TYR A 126 -2.29 1.37 3.14
CA TYR A 126 -2.70 0.46 2.10
C TYR A 126 -3.66 1.13 1.13
N THR A 127 -3.39 1.05 -0.16
CA THR A 127 -4.30 1.53 -1.20
C THR A 127 -5.45 0.54 -1.36
N GLY A 128 -6.55 0.88 -0.73
CA GLY A 128 -7.81 0.15 -0.74
C GLY A 128 -8.70 0.50 -1.91
N ASN A 129 -9.92 -0.02 -1.83
CA ASN A 129 -11.08 0.37 -2.62
C ASN A 129 -12.35 -0.18 -1.94
N ALA A 130 -13.48 0.00 -2.61
CA ALA A 130 -14.78 -0.40 -2.12
C ALA A 130 -15.02 -1.90 -1.91
N LEU A 131 -14.19 -2.77 -2.50
CA LEU A 131 -14.41 -4.21 -2.56
C LEU A 131 -14.26 -4.92 -1.20
N ASN A 132 -13.87 -4.19 -0.16
CA ASN A 132 -13.94 -4.70 1.22
C ASN A 132 -15.39 -4.79 1.75
N THR A 133 -16.34 -4.11 1.09
CA THR A 133 -17.74 -3.98 1.57
C THR A 133 -18.78 -4.21 0.48
N ILE A 134 -18.44 -3.99 -0.80
CA ILE A 134 -19.39 -4.13 -1.91
C ILE A 134 -19.25 -5.47 -2.63
N LEU A 135 -20.32 -5.88 -3.30
CA LEU A 135 -20.33 -7.04 -4.18
C LEU A 135 -19.88 -6.66 -5.60
N ALA A 136 -18.90 -7.39 -6.12
CA ALA A 136 -18.49 -7.33 -7.53
C ALA A 136 -18.01 -8.71 -7.98
N PRO A 137 -18.92 -9.59 -8.46
CA PRO A 137 -18.59 -10.98 -8.77
C PRO A 137 -17.43 -11.16 -9.76
N SER A 138 -17.23 -10.22 -10.69
CA SER A 138 -16.13 -10.23 -11.66
C SER A 138 -14.76 -9.86 -11.07
N LEU A 139 -14.72 -9.40 -9.80
CA LEU A 139 -13.53 -8.95 -9.08
C LEU A 139 -13.36 -9.69 -7.74
N THR A 140 -13.90 -10.90 -7.64
CA THR A 140 -13.97 -11.66 -6.37
C THR A 140 -12.59 -11.79 -5.71
N LEU A 141 -11.56 -12.19 -6.45
CA LEU A 141 -10.21 -12.39 -5.91
C LEU A 141 -9.57 -11.10 -5.38
N LEU A 142 -9.85 -9.97 -6.03
CA LEU A 142 -9.42 -8.66 -5.53
C LEU A 142 -10.19 -8.32 -4.26
N GLY A 143 -11.50 -8.54 -4.24
CA GLY A 143 -12.36 -8.33 -3.06
C GLY A 143 -11.92 -9.15 -1.85
N VAL A 144 -11.62 -10.45 -2.02
CA VAL A 144 -11.04 -11.30 -0.97
C VAL A 144 -9.79 -10.65 -0.38
N GLY A 145 -8.86 -10.22 -1.23
CA GLY A 145 -7.62 -9.59 -0.78
C GLY A 145 -7.84 -8.26 -0.05
N LYS A 146 -8.77 -7.42 -0.56
CA LYS A 146 -9.12 -6.12 0.04
C LYS A 146 -9.84 -6.28 1.38
N THR A 147 -10.76 -7.23 1.50
CA THR A 147 -11.44 -7.55 2.77
C THR A 147 -10.46 -8.08 3.81
N ALA A 148 -9.62 -9.04 3.44
CA ALA A 148 -8.61 -9.59 4.35
C ALA A 148 -7.64 -8.51 4.82
N SER A 149 -7.22 -7.60 3.91
CA SER A 149 -6.33 -6.51 4.28
C SER A 149 -6.97 -5.42 5.13
N ALA A 150 -8.20 -5.01 4.81
CA ALA A 150 -8.95 -4.09 5.65
C ALA A 150 -9.15 -4.63 7.07
N LYS A 151 -9.33 -5.96 7.22
CA LYS A 151 -9.47 -6.63 8.52
C LYS A 151 -8.23 -6.47 9.39
N TRP A 152 -7.06 -6.92 8.93
CA TRP A 152 -5.85 -6.85 9.76
C TRP A 152 -5.39 -5.40 9.98
N ILE A 153 -5.60 -4.49 9.03
CA ILE A 153 -5.31 -3.06 9.19
C ILE A 153 -6.15 -2.46 10.32
N THR A 154 -7.44 -2.79 10.36
CA THR A 154 -8.36 -2.29 11.39
C THR A 154 -7.97 -2.81 12.77
N GLU A 155 -7.54 -4.07 12.87
CA GLU A 155 -7.05 -4.64 14.13
C GLU A 155 -5.72 -4.01 14.56
N ALA A 156 -4.76 -3.89 13.64
CA ALA A 156 -3.46 -3.28 13.92
C ALA A 156 -3.58 -1.83 14.39
N ALA A 157 -4.48 -1.05 13.77
CA ALA A 157 -4.74 0.34 14.19
C ALA A 157 -5.37 0.46 15.58
N LYS A 158 -6.08 -0.58 16.05
CA LYS A 158 -6.74 -0.60 17.37
C LYS A 158 -5.87 -1.24 18.44
N ASP A 159 -4.79 -1.92 18.07
CA ASP A 159 -3.86 -2.52 19.02
C ASP A 159 -2.95 -1.44 19.63
N GLU A 160 -3.20 -1.14 20.90
CA GLU A 160 -2.41 -0.14 21.63
C GLU A 160 -0.93 -0.52 21.77
N LYS A 161 -0.59 -1.81 21.68
CA LYS A 161 0.80 -2.29 21.72
C LYS A 161 1.58 -1.94 20.46
N LEU A 162 0.90 -1.63 19.37
CA LEU A 162 1.54 -1.19 18.13
C LEU A 162 1.75 0.33 18.09
N ARG A 163 1.26 1.10 19.06
CA ARG A 163 1.55 2.54 19.13
C ARG A 163 3.05 2.78 19.38
N PRO A 164 3.64 3.83 18.79
CA PRO A 164 3.00 4.89 18.02
C PRO A 164 2.84 4.60 16.50
N SER A 165 3.00 3.36 16.04
CA SER A 165 2.75 3.02 14.63
C SER A 165 1.29 3.26 14.28
N LYS A 166 1.05 3.58 13.00
CA LYS A 166 -0.27 3.89 12.47
C LYS A 166 -0.57 3.04 11.24
N PHE A 167 -1.82 2.62 11.07
CA PHE A 167 -2.25 1.74 9.97
C PHE A 167 -3.53 2.29 9.32
N TYR A 168 -3.51 2.39 7.99
CA TYR A 168 -4.63 2.93 7.21
C TYR A 168 -4.95 2.10 5.97
N TYR A 169 -6.23 2.04 5.63
CA TYR A 169 -6.77 1.55 4.38
C TYR A 169 -7.50 2.71 3.70
N ALA A 170 -7.08 3.11 2.51
CA ALA A 170 -7.62 4.27 1.81
C ALA A 170 -8.48 3.88 0.61
N ASP A 171 -9.74 4.30 0.61
CA ASP A 171 -10.76 3.95 -0.37
C ASP A 171 -11.29 5.21 -1.07
N GLN A 172 -10.90 5.40 -2.34
CA GLN A 172 -11.47 6.47 -3.17
C GLN A 172 -12.87 6.09 -3.63
N ARG A 173 -13.81 7.00 -3.44
CA ARG A 173 -15.16 6.98 -4.00
C ARG A 173 -15.36 8.16 -4.94
N ARG A 174 -16.34 8.03 -5.83
CA ARG A 174 -16.82 9.17 -6.62
C ARG A 174 -17.49 10.21 -5.71
N LEU A 175 -17.75 11.40 -6.23
CA LEU A 175 -18.41 12.48 -5.48
C LEU A 175 -19.79 12.07 -4.93
N ASP A 176 -20.51 11.22 -5.65
CA ASP A 176 -21.80 10.64 -5.25
C ASP A 176 -21.67 9.50 -4.20
N GLY A 177 -20.44 9.13 -3.82
CA GLY A 177 -20.14 8.05 -2.87
C GLY A 177 -20.05 6.65 -3.50
N SER A 178 -20.34 6.51 -4.80
CA SER A 178 -20.24 5.23 -5.50
C SER A 178 -18.79 4.75 -5.65
N PRO A 179 -18.55 3.44 -5.83
CA PRO A 179 -17.20 2.88 -6.00
C PRO A 179 -16.44 3.50 -7.19
N CYS A 180 -15.17 3.84 -7.00
CA CYS A 180 -14.31 4.34 -8.07
C CYS A 180 -13.59 3.20 -8.81
N TYR A 181 -14.26 2.55 -9.76
CA TYR A 181 -13.64 1.52 -10.61
C TYR A 181 -12.73 2.11 -11.71
N THR A 182 -13.06 3.32 -12.17
CA THR A 182 -12.34 4.09 -13.19
C THR A 182 -12.27 5.55 -12.73
N GLY A 183 -11.25 6.29 -13.20
CA GLY A 183 -11.05 7.68 -12.81
C GLY A 183 -10.35 7.87 -11.47
N LEU A 184 -9.48 6.92 -11.08
CA LEU A 184 -8.64 7.07 -9.88
C LEU A 184 -7.82 8.36 -9.96
N ASN A 185 -7.87 9.16 -8.91
CA ASN A 185 -7.21 10.45 -8.81
C ASN A 185 -5.91 10.31 -8.02
N GLY A 186 -4.79 10.18 -8.75
CA GLY A 186 -3.48 9.97 -8.14
C GLY A 186 -3.04 11.07 -7.18
N GLU A 187 -3.31 12.33 -7.52
CA GLU A 187 -2.95 13.48 -6.67
C GLU A 187 -3.78 13.50 -5.37
N ALA A 188 -5.08 13.19 -5.45
CA ALA A 188 -5.92 13.11 -4.25
C ALA A 188 -5.47 11.98 -3.30
N HIS A 189 -5.05 10.84 -3.84
CA HIS A 189 -4.40 9.79 -3.05
C HIS A 189 -3.10 10.28 -2.40
N ALA A 190 -2.23 10.93 -3.17
CA ALA A 190 -0.94 11.43 -2.69
C ALA A 190 -1.11 12.46 -1.57
N ASP A 191 -2.08 13.38 -1.70
CA ASP A 191 -2.45 14.36 -0.68
C ASP A 191 -2.92 13.69 0.60
N LEU A 192 -3.83 12.71 0.49
CA LEU A 192 -4.29 11.93 1.64
C LEU A 192 -3.15 11.18 2.30
N PHE A 193 -2.29 10.51 1.54
CA PHE A 193 -1.20 9.70 2.09
C PHE A 193 -0.19 10.56 2.85
N LEU A 194 0.16 11.74 2.32
CA LEU A 194 1.04 12.67 3.03
C LEU A 194 0.40 13.18 4.32
N LYS A 195 -0.90 13.54 4.29
CA LYS A 195 -1.64 13.95 5.50
C LYS A 195 -1.62 12.87 6.58
N LEU A 196 -1.87 11.61 6.21
CA LEU A 196 -1.86 10.47 7.15
C LEU A 196 -0.45 10.16 7.68
N ALA A 197 0.59 10.35 6.87
CA ALA A 197 1.97 10.21 7.29
C ALA A 197 2.36 11.25 8.35
N GLU A 198 1.91 12.50 8.18
CA GLU A 198 2.33 13.62 9.03
C GLU A 198 1.44 13.89 10.26
N GLN A 199 0.25 13.29 10.34
CA GLN A 199 -0.57 13.40 11.55
C GLN A 199 0.07 12.67 12.74
N LYS A 200 -0.13 13.20 13.95
CA LYS A 200 0.57 12.70 15.15
C LYS A 200 -0.01 11.40 15.70
N GLU A 201 -1.31 11.23 15.60
CA GLU A 201 -2.04 10.14 16.24
C GLU A 201 -2.73 9.25 15.22
N GLN A 202 -3.06 8.02 15.62
CA GLN A 202 -3.90 7.13 14.83
C GLN A 202 -5.32 7.72 14.70
N GLY A 203 -5.78 7.93 13.47
CA GLY A 203 -7.18 8.26 13.17
C GLY A 203 -8.01 7.00 12.87
N GLU A 204 -9.16 7.18 12.22
CA GLU A 204 -9.94 6.05 11.72
C GLU A 204 -9.11 5.19 10.74
N PRO A 205 -9.09 3.85 10.89
CA PRO A 205 -8.25 2.99 10.06
C PRO A 205 -8.75 2.85 8.63
N ILE A 206 -10.07 2.90 8.42
CA ILE A 206 -10.68 2.84 7.09
C ILE A 206 -11.05 4.26 6.67
N ILE A 207 -10.30 4.81 5.72
CA ILE A 207 -10.52 6.16 5.20
C ILE A 207 -11.26 6.07 3.87
N ILE A 208 -12.51 6.52 3.86
CA ILE A 208 -13.29 6.72 2.64
C ILE A 208 -13.18 8.20 2.26
N PHE A 209 -12.63 8.49 1.08
CA PHE A 209 -12.50 9.86 0.58
C PHE A 209 -13.08 9.98 -0.83
N ARG A 210 -13.46 11.20 -1.22
CA ARG A 210 -14.12 11.48 -2.50
C ARG A 210 -13.24 12.36 -3.35
N ALA A 211 -13.03 11.96 -4.60
CA ALA A 211 -12.19 12.66 -5.56
C ALA A 211 -12.56 12.29 -7.00
#